data_AF-A0A6A6PJT8-F1
#
_entry.id   AF-A0A6A6PJT8-F1
#
_cell.length_a   1.000
_cell.length_b   1.000
_cell.length_c   1.000
_cell.angle_alpha   90.00
_cell.angle_beta   90.00
_cell.angle_gamma   90.00
#
_symmetry.space_group_name_H-M   'P 1'
#
loop_
_entity.id
_entity.type
_entity.pdbx_description
1 polymer ?
#
loop_
_entity_poly.entity_id
_entity_poly.type
_entity_poly.pdbx_seq_one_letter_code
_entity_poly.pdbx_strand_id
1 'polypeptide(L)'
;MVATLRLLLAALVAPSLSGYQLAYAQQVTINNVEHTFYGYPDNSPPGAGTAYSCGYGRGYTAGGKGTYADPLTFATAPGEFNKCEIIYDEYTRKYLVFQDTCAKCIKDWAKGIYHIDIWTGSSTVNGGKAQIQCEDALTPNQGQPVVRNDTTSTAFRVQSSWALV
;
A
#
# COMPACT_ATOMS: atom_id res chain seq x y z
N MET A 1 -31.00 19.64 75.38
CA MET A 1 -30.50 19.98 74.03
C MET A 1 -29.61 18.83 73.59
N VAL A 2 -30.04 18.05 72.59
CA VAL A 2 -29.24 16.94 72.04
C VAL A 2 -28.97 17.28 70.57
N ALA A 3 -27.71 17.51 70.24
CA ALA A 3 -27.27 17.84 68.89
C ALA A 3 -27.21 16.57 68.05
N THR A 4 -27.93 16.55 66.93
CA THR A 4 -27.96 15.47 65.95
C THR A 4 -26.76 15.57 65.01
N LEU A 5 -25.90 14.56 65.03
CA LEU A 5 -24.76 14.43 64.11
C LEU A 5 -25.27 13.91 62.75
N ARG A 6 -25.24 14.75 61.72
CA ARG A 6 -25.56 14.36 60.35
C ARG A 6 -24.33 13.72 59.70
N LEU A 7 -24.42 12.42 59.40
CA LEU A 7 -23.45 11.70 58.59
C LEU A 7 -23.60 12.16 57.12
N LEU A 8 -22.57 12.79 56.55
CA LEU A 8 -22.49 13.08 55.12
C LEU A 8 -21.85 11.87 54.42
N LEU A 9 -22.62 11.11 53.64
CA LEU A 9 -22.09 10.12 52.69
C LEU A 9 -21.40 10.87 51.55
N ALA A 10 -20.08 10.77 51.45
CA ALA A 10 -19.34 11.16 50.26
C ALA A 10 -19.52 10.08 49.18
N ALA A 11 -20.28 10.41 48.12
CA ALA A 11 -20.39 9.55 46.95
C ALA A 11 -19.05 9.57 46.18
N LEU A 12 -18.31 8.46 46.25
CA LEU A 12 -17.13 8.22 45.42
C LEU A 12 -17.58 8.03 43.97
N VAL A 13 -17.44 9.08 43.15
CA VAL A 13 -17.59 8.98 41.69
C VAL A 13 -16.32 8.30 41.17
N ALA A 14 -16.38 7.00 40.90
CA ALA A 14 -15.31 6.30 40.22
C ALA A 14 -15.19 6.85 38.79
N PRO A 15 -14.03 7.39 38.36
CA PRO A 15 -13.85 7.77 36.97
C PRO A 15 -13.91 6.49 36.12
N SER A 16 -14.93 6.39 35.26
CA SER A 16 -15.00 5.36 34.24
C SER A 16 -13.82 5.54 33.30
N LEU A 17 -12.83 4.64 33.39
CA LEU A 17 -11.76 4.52 32.40
C LEU A 17 -12.40 4.06 31.09
N SER A 18 -12.88 5.00 30.29
CA SER A 18 -13.22 4.76 28.89
C SER A 18 -11.93 4.28 28.19
N GLY A 19 -11.83 2.97 27.97
CA GLY A 19 -10.72 2.38 27.26
C GLY A 19 -10.67 2.91 25.83
N TYR A 20 -9.68 3.74 25.54
CA TYR A 20 -9.34 4.11 24.17
C TYR A 20 -8.81 2.88 23.46
N GLN A 21 -9.68 2.18 22.73
CA GLN A 21 -9.30 1.10 21.83
C GLN A 21 -8.56 1.75 20.65
N LEU A 22 -7.22 1.64 20.64
CA LEU A 22 -6.45 1.98 19.45
C LEU A 22 -6.83 0.98 18.35
N ALA A 23 -7.56 1.46 17.37
CA ALA A 23 -7.74 0.78 16.12
C ALA A 23 -6.37 0.55 15.47
N TYR A 24 -5.95 -0.70 15.34
CA TYR A 24 -4.82 -1.05 14.48
C TYR A 24 -5.35 -1.37 13.09
N ALA A 25 -4.73 -0.83 12.04
CA ALA A 25 -4.95 -1.32 10.69
C ALA A 25 -4.60 -2.82 10.69
N GLN A 26 -5.59 -3.66 10.39
CA GLN A 26 -5.33 -5.08 10.22
C GLN A 26 -4.50 -5.25 8.95
N GLN A 27 -3.46 -6.06 8.98
CA GLN A 27 -2.68 -6.37 7.78
C GLN A 27 -3.23 -7.64 7.15
N VAL A 28 -3.38 -7.64 5.83
CA VAL A 28 -3.82 -8.79 5.06
C VAL A 28 -2.70 -9.19 4.11
N THR A 29 -2.28 -10.44 4.20
CA THR A 29 -1.34 -11.05 3.26
C THR A 29 -2.12 -11.64 2.09
N ILE A 30 -1.80 -11.18 0.88
CA ILE A 30 -2.23 -11.80 -0.37
C ILE A 30 -1.10 -12.72 -0.81
N ASN A 31 -1.38 -14.02 -0.83
CA ASN A 31 -0.42 -15.02 -1.28
C ASN A 31 -0.50 -15.21 -2.80
N ASN A 32 0.58 -15.76 -3.37
CA ASN A 32 0.65 -16.15 -4.79
C ASN A 32 0.31 -15.01 -5.76
N VAL A 33 0.90 -13.83 -5.54
CA VAL A 33 0.85 -12.73 -6.50
C VAL A 33 1.95 -12.94 -7.53
N GLU A 34 1.62 -13.01 -8.81
CA GLU A 34 2.61 -13.04 -9.88
C GLU A 34 3.39 -11.73 -9.89
N HIS A 35 4.71 -11.83 -10.01
CA HIS A 35 5.60 -10.67 -10.06
C HIS A 35 6.30 -10.66 -11.40
N THR A 36 6.21 -9.53 -12.10
CA THR A 36 7.11 -9.19 -13.21
C THR A 36 7.79 -7.86 -12.91
N PHE A 37 8.72 -7.48 -13.78
CA PHE A 37 9.42 -6.21 -13.70
C PHE A 37 9.35 -5.54 -15.07
N TYR A 38 9.27 -4.21 -15.04
CA TYR A 38 9.27 -3.38 -16.22
C TYR A 38 10.11 -2.13 -15.99
N GLY A 39 10.27 -1.33 -17.03
CA GLY A 39 11.05 -0.13 -16.94
C GLY A 39 10.88 0.81 -18.11
N TYR A 40 11.81 1.75 -18.24
CA TYR A 40 11.77 2.74 -19.32
C TYR A 40 11.63 2.10 -20.72
N PRO A 41 12.38 1.04 -21.08
CA PRO A 41 12.40 0.55 -22.46
C PRO A 41 11.09 -0.07 -22.94
N ASP A 42 10.35 -0.71 -22.04
CA ASP A 42 9.18 -1.55 -22.33
C ASP A 42 7.87 -1.01 -21.74
N ASN A 43 7.93 0.04 -20.92
CA ASN A 43 6.75 0.86 -20.65
C ASN A 43 6.14 1.39 -21.96
N SER A 44 4.83 1.62 -21.99
CA SER A 44 4.08 1.90 -23.21
C SER A 44 3.27 3.21 -23.12
N PRO A 45 3.69 4.29 -23.79
CA PRO A 45 4.91 4.42 -24.61
C PRO A 45 6.21 4.39 -23.76
N PRO A 46 7.38 4.10 -24.37
CA PRO A 46 8.66 4.06 -23.65
C PRO A 46 8.94 5.35 -22.89
N GLY A 47 9.24 5.21 -21.61
CA GLY A 47 9.30 6.34 -20.70
C GLY A 47 9.02 5.94 -19.25
N ALA A 48 9.07 6.93 -18.37
CA ALA A 48 8.70 6.78 -16.98
C ALA A 48 7.27 7.25 -16.67
N GLY A 49 6.44 7.48 -17.71
CA GLY A 49 5.06 7.93 -17.53
C GLY A 49 4.22 6.87 -16.80
N THR A 50 3.33 7.32 -15.92
CA THR A 50 2.41 6.43 -15.18
C THR A 50 0.95 6.83 -15.39
N ALA A 51 0.02 5.90 -15.18
CA ALA A 51 -1.42 6.17 -15.27
C ALA A 51 -1.93 7.18 -14.23
N TYR A 52 -1.31 7.25 -13.05
CA TYR A 52 -1.76 8.07 -11.92
C TYR A 52 -0.66 8.95 -11.34
N SER A 53 -1.08 10.07 -10.75
CA SER A 53 -0.26 10.87 -9.83
C SER A 53 -0.67 10.55 -8.40
N CYS A 54 0.21 9.87 -7.66
CA CYS A 54 -0.06 9.38 -6.30
C CYS A 54 0.62 10.18 -5.18
N GLY A 55 1.25 11.32 -5.52
CA GLY A 55 1.98 12.15 -4.56
C GLY A 55 3.48 11.87 -4.59
N TYR A 56 4.15 11.97 -3.44
CA TYR A 56 5.59 11.70 -3.25
C TYR A 56 6.54 12.57 -4.10
N GLY A 57 6.07 13.72 -4.60
CA GLY A 57 6.88 14.67 -5.38
C GLY A 57 7.23 14.21 -6.80
N ARG A 58 6.59 13.15 -7.32
CA ARG A 58 6.93 12.55 -8.62
C ARG A 58 5.84 12.72 -9.70
N GLY A 59 4.66 13.24 -9.38
CA GLY A 59 3.58 13.42 -10.36
C GLY A 59 3.25 12.12 -11.11
N TYR A 60 3.21 12.17 -12.45
CA TYR A 60 2.98 11.02 -13.33
C TYR A 60 4.28 10.32 -13.74
N THR A 61 5.23 10.18 -12.81
CA THR A 61 6.54 9.59 -13.07
C THR A 61 6.83 8.40 -12.14
N ALA A 62 7.15 7.27 -12.75
CA ALA A 62 7.55 6.03 -12.09
C ALA A 62 8.90 6.20 -11.35
N GLY A 63 9.08 5.45 -10.28
CA GLY A 63 10.31 5.43 -9.50
C GLY A 63 10.06 5.22 -8.02
N GLY A 64 10.91 5.81 -7.19
CA GLY A 64 10.84 5.70 -5.72
C GLY A 64 11.87 4.73 -5.16
N LYS A 65 12.20 4.90 -3.87
CA LYS A 65 13.24 4.12 -3.19
C LYS A 65 12.75 2.79 -2.62
N GLY A 66 11.43 2.61 -2.51
CA GLY A 66 10.82 1.44 -1.88
C GLY A 66 10.68 1.56 -0.36
N THR A 67 10.74 2.79 0.16
CA THR A 67 10.44 3.07 1.58
C THR A 67 8.97 3.50 1.72
N TYR A 68 8.39 3.46 2.90
CA TYR A 68 6.99 3.88 3.07
C TYR A 68 6.75 5.36 2.66
N ALA A 69 7.74 6.23 2.93
CA ALA A 69 7.66 7.66 2.57
C ALA A 69 7.97 7.95 1.10
N ASP A 70 8.59 7.00 0.39
CA ASP A 70 8.89 7.06 -1.04
C ASP A 70 8.78 5.64 -1.64
N PRO A 71 7.54 5.14 -1.82
CA PRO A 71 7.27 3.78 -2.25
C PRO A 71 7.64 3.60 -3.72
N LEU A 72 8.13 2.42 -4.09
CA LEU A 72 8.49 2.11 -5.46
C LEU A 72 7.22 1.92 -6.30
N THR A 73 7.19 2.47 -7.51
CA THR A 73 6.04 2.31 -8.41
C THR A 73 5.85 0.84 -8.80
N PHE A 74 4.60 0.37 -8.77
CA PHE A 74 4.21 -0.83 -9.49
C PHE A 74 2.97 -0.58 -10.34
N ALA A 75 2.82 -1.40 -11.37
CA ALA A 75 1.67 -1.48 -12.22
C ALA A 75 0.84 -2.75 -11.93
N THR A 76 -0.47 -2.65 -12.08
CA THR A 76 -1.39 -3.79 -11.91
C THR A 76 -2.72 -3.51 -12.65
N ALA A 77 -3.72 -4.38 -12.52
CA ALA A 77 -5.05 -4.15 -13.06
C ALA A 77 -5.88 -3.18 -12.19
N PRO A 78 -6.65 -2.23 -12.77
CA PRO A 78 -7.63 -1.47 -12.01
C PRO A 78 -8.63 -2.37 -11.28
N GLY A 79 -8.78 -2.16 -9.98
CA GLY A 79 -9.68 -2.94 -9.11
C GLY A 79 -9.01 -4.14 -8.41
N GLU A 80 -7.81 -4.55 -8.83
CA GLU A 80 -7.01 -5.55 -8.12
C GLU A 80 -6.46 -4.97 -6.79
N PHE A 81 -5.92 -3.75 -6.88
CA PHE A 81 -5.56 -2.89 -5.76
C PHE A 81 -6.25 -1.53 -5.89
N ASN A 82 -6.38 -0.79 -4.79
CA ASN A 82 -6.94 0.56 -4.82
C ASN A 82 -5.94 1.52 -5.44
N LYS A 83 -6.41 2.46 -6.26
CA LYS A 83 -5.57 3.51 -6.85
C LYS A 83 -4.72 4.20 -5.77
N CYS A 84 -3.41 4.30 -6.01
CA CYS A 84 -2.43 4.88 -5.09
C CYS A 84 -2.27 4.16 -3.74
N GLU A 85 -2.73 2.91 -3.64
CA GLU A 85 -2.50 2.09 -2.47
C GLU A 85 -1.03 1.74 -2.30
N ILE A 86 -0.56 1.78 -1.04
CA ILE A 86 0.73 1.25 -0.65
C ILE A 86 0.58 -0.19 -0.19
N ILE A 87 1.42 -1.08 -0.72
CA ILE A 87 1.60 -2.45 -0.25
C ILE A 87 3.05 -2.65 0.18
N TYR A 88 3.31 -3.64 1.02
CA TYR A 88 4.66 -4.15 1.28
C TYR A 88 4.83 -5.44 0.50
N ASP A 89 5.82 -5.48 -0.39
CA ASP A 89 6.20 -6.69 -1.12
C ASP A 89 7.29 -7.43 -0.36
N GLU A 90 7.01 -8.66 0.06
CA GLU A 90 7.96 -9.49 0.80
C GLU A 90 9.12 -9.97 -0.08
N TYR A 91 8.93 -10.08 -1.39
CA TYR A 91 9.95 -10.54 -2.33
C TYR A 91 11.07 -9.51 -2.49
N THR A 92 10.73 -8.27 -2.84
CA THR A 92 11.72 -7.19 -2.96
C THR A 92 12.05 -6.51 -1.62
N ARG A 93 11.28 -6.79 -0.56
CA ARG A 93 11.35 -6.14 0.76
C ARG A 93 11.20 -4.62 0.67
N LYS A 94 10.26 -4.17 -0.15
CA LYS A 94 10.00 -2.76 -0.43
C LYS A 94 8.53 -2.44 -0.27
N TYR A 95 8.26 -1.18 0.08
CA TYR A 95 6.93 -0.61 -0.08
C TYR A 95 6.72 -0.22 -1.55
N LEU A 96 5.60 -0.66 -2.12
CA LEU A 96 5.21 -0.37 -3.48
C LEU A 96 3.94 0.48 -3.52
N VAL A 97 3.75 1.30 -4.57
CA VAL A 97 2.53 2.10 -4.78
C VAL A 97 1.90 1.83 -6.14
N PHE A 98 0.58 1.58 -6.16
CA PHE A 98 -0.18 1.36 -7.40
C PHE A 98 -0.38 2.68 -8.12
N GLN A 99 0.59 3.00 -8.98
CA GLN A 99 0.65 4.28 -9.69
C GLN A 99 0.45 4.11 -11.20
N ASP A 100 0.57 2.89 -11.72
CA ASP A 100 0.52 2.64 -13.16
C ASP A 100 -0.28 1.39 -13.51
N THR A 101 -0.58 1.15 -14.79
CA THR A 101 -1.41 0.00 -15.22
C THR A 101 -0.71 -0.86 -16.27
N CYS A 102 -0.87 -2.19 -16.20
CA CYS A 102 -0.26 -3.14 -17.13
C CYS A 102 -1.29 -4.00 -17.87
N ALA A 103 -1.12 -4.13 -19.18
CA ALA A 103 -2.06 -4.86 -20.04
C ALA A 103 -2.10 -6.37 -19.76
N LYS A 104 -0.96 -6.98 -19.38
CA LYS A 104 -0.91 -8.39 -18.97
C LYS A 104 -1.64 -8.61 -17.64
N CYS A 105 -1.39 -7.76 -16.66
CA CYS A 105 -2.05 -7.81 -15.36
C CYS A 105 -3.58 -7.71 -15.50
N ILE A 106 -4.10 -6.82 -16.36
CA ILE A 106 -5.54 -6.73 -16.65
C ILE A 106 -6.13 -8.06 -17.16
N LYS A 107 -5.41 -8.75 -18.06
CA LYS A 107 -5.86 -10.05 -18.58
C LYS A 107 -5.77 -11.17 -17.54
N ASP A 108 -4.81 -11.10 -16.64
CA ASP A 108 -4.63 -12.08 -15.55
C ASP A 108 -5.67 -11.87 -14.45
N TRP A 109 -5.94 -10.62 -14.10
CA TRP A 109 -6.97 -10.25 -13.14
C TRP A 109 -8.37 -10.69 -13.58
N ALA A 110 -8.68 -10.59 -14.87
CA ALA A 110 -9.91 -11.13 -15.44
C ALA A 110 -10.06 -12.67 -15.27
N LYS A 111 -8.98 -13.37 -14.92
CA LYS A 111 -8.94 -14.80 -14.62
C LYS A 111 -8.78 -15.09 -13.12
N GLY A 112 -8.83 -14.07 -12.27
CA GLY A 112 -8.63 -14.20 -10.81
C GLY A 112 -7.18 -14.41 -10.39
N ILE A 113 -6.21 -14.08 -11.26
CA ILE A 113 -4.78 -14.15 -10.96
C ILE A 113 -4.33 -12.76 -10.52
N TYR A 114 -3.75 -12.67 -9.32
CA TYR A 114 -3.08 -11.45 -8.87
C TYR A 114 -1.74 -11.30 -9.60
N HIS A 115 -1.47 -10.13 -10.15
CA HIS A 115 -0.26 -9.83 -10.88
C HIS A 115 0.14 -8.35 -10.70
N ILE A 116 1.36 -8.16 -10.20
CA ILE A 116 2.02 -6.85 -10.16
C ILE A 116 3.27 -6.84 -11.05
N ASP A 117 3.51 -5.68 -11.66
CA ASP A 117 4.66 -5.42 -12.51
C ASP A 117 5.45 -4.25 -11.91
N ILE A 118 6.68 -4.50 -11.47
CA ILE A 118 7.43 -3.60 -10.57
C ILE A 118 8.43 -2.77 -11.37
N TRP A 119 8.40 -1.46 -11.18
CA TRP A 119 9.30 -0.54 -11.88
C TRP A 119 10.77 -0.79 -11.51
N THR A 120 11.64 -0.85 -12.51
CA THR A 120 13.08 -0.91 -12.37
C THR A 120 13.79 0.18 -13.16
N GLY A 121 15.02 0.49 -12.75
CA GLY A 121 15.88 1.40 -13.48
C GLY A 121 15.57 2.89 -13.28
N SER A 122 15.89 3.70 -14.29
CA SER A 122 15.91 5.16 -14.21
C SER A 122 14.67 5.78 -14.83
N SER A 123 14.16 6.86 -14.21
CA SER A 123 13.08 7.65 -14.80
C SER A 123 13.51 8.53 -15.98
N THR A 124 14.81 8.64 -16.24
CA THR A 124 15.39 9.54 -17.26
C THR A 124 16.32 8.85 -18.26
N VAL A 125 16.62 7.56 -18.06
CA VAL A 125 17.57 6.83 -18.91
C VAL A 125 16.92 5.54 -19.40
N ASN A 126 16.91 5.35 -20.72
CA ASN A 126 16.49 4.11 -21.35
C ASN A 126 17.64 3.09 -21.31
N GLY A 127 17.51 2.05 -20.47
CA GLY A 127 18.50 0.99 -20.33
C GLY A 127 18.51 -0.06 -21.46
N GLY A 128 17.60 0.07 -22.43
CA GLY A 128 17.48 -0.81 -23.59
C GLY A 128 17.38 -2.30 -23.21
N LYS A 129 17.99 -3.16 -24.02
CA LYS A 129 17.91 -4.62 -23.84
C LYS A 129 18.56 -5.12 -22.54
N ALA A 130 19.57 -4.42 -22.03
CA ALA A 130 20.22 -4.81 -20.78
C ALA A 130 19.27 -4.66 -19.58
N GLN A 131 18.44 -3.61 -19.60
CA GLN A 131 17.39 -3.44 -18.61
C GLN A 131 16.31 -4.52 -18.73
N ILE A 132 15.85 -4.84 -19.94
CA ILE A 132 14.90 -5.94 -20.18
C ILE A 132 15.44 -7.28 -19.66
N GLN A 133 16.72 -7.57 -19.87
CA GLN A 133 17.33 -8.80 -19.34
C GLN A 133 17.40 -8.81 -17.80
N CYS A 134 17.57 -7.65 -17.18
CA CYS A 134 17.51 -7.52 -15.72
C CYS A 134 16.09 -7.79 -15.22
N GLU A 135 15.08 -7.22 -15.87
CA GLU A 135 13.66 -7.42 -15.58
C GLU A 135 13.28 -8.91 -15.67
N ASP A 136 13.68 -9.58 -16.76
CA ASP A 136 13.51 -11.02 -16.96
C ASP A 136 14.18 -11.84 -15.84
N ALA A 137 15.39 -11.45 -15.41
CA ALA A 137 16.16 -12.16 -14.39
C ALA A 137 15.63 -11.97 -12.96
N LEU A 138 14.99 -10.84 -12.68
CA LEU A 138 14.37 -10.55 -11.38
C LEU A 138 13.01 -11.24 -11.21
N THR A 139 12.33 -11.55 -12.31
CA THR A 139 11.01 -12.19 -12.34
C THR A 139 11.08 -13.60 -11.69
N PRO A 140 10.41 -13.83 -10.54
CA PRO A 140 10.42 -15.14 -9.89
C PRO A 140 9.59 -16.15 -10.70
N ASN A 141 9.89 -17.44 -10.52
CA ASN A 141 9.18 -18.54 -11.19
C ASN A 141 7.87 -18.97 -10.50
N GLN A 142 7.53 -18.32 -9.39
CA GLN A 142 6.33 -18.59 -8.61
C GLN A 142 5.84 -17.30 -7.94
N GLY A 143 4.53 -17.19 -7.74
CA GLY A 143 3.93 -16.05 -7.07
C GLY A 143 4.47 -15.85 -5.66
N GLN A 144 4.59 -14.59 -5.25
CA GLN A 144 5.15 -14.17 -3.97
C GLN A 144 4.08 -13.46 -3.12
N PRO A 145 4.25 -13.43 -1.78
CA PRO A 145 3.30 -12.75 -0.92
C PRO A 145 3.51 -11.23 -0.92
N VAL A 146 2.38 -10.51 -0.85
CA VAL A 146 2.36 -9.07 -0.56
C VAL A 146 1.45 -8.80 0.63
N VAL A 147 1.77 -7.79 1.42
CA VAL A 147 1.01 -7.35 2.58
C VAL A 147 0.37 -6.00 2.28
N ARG A 148 -0.95 -5.91 2.43
CA ARG A 148 -1.70 -4.64 2.31
C ARG A 148 -2.40 -4.32 3.61
N ASN A 149 -2.61 -3.03 3.86
CA ASN A 149 -3.40 -2.58 5.01
C ASN A 149 -4.89 -2.79 4.69
N ASP A 150 -5.60 -3.47 5.59
CA ASP A 150 -7.05 -3.60 5.53
C ASP A 150 -7.72 -2.28 5.90
N THR A 151 -8.12 -1.55 4.86
CA THR A 151 -8.89 -0.32 4.99
C THR A 151 -10.38 -0.58 5.21
N THR A 152 -10.83 -1.84 5.14
CA THR A 152 -12.22 -2.24 5.39
C THR A 152 -12.50 -2.51 6.87
N SER A 153 -11.46 -2.70 7.68
CA SER A 153 -11.55 -2.71 9.14
C SER A 153 -12.29 -1.47 9.64
N THR A 154 -13.38 -1.69 10.39
CA THR A 154 -14.17 -0.63 11.03
C THR A 154 -13.30 0.24 11.94
N ALA A 155 -12.21 -0.33 12.46
CA ALA A 155 -11.23 0.35 13.28
C ALA A 155 -10.47 1.45 12.48
N PHE A 156 -10.05 1.15 11.24
CA PHE A 156 -9.34 2.11 10.39
C PHE A 156 -10.22 3.31 9.98
N ARG A 157 -11.52 3.07 9.74
CA ARG A 157 -12.50 4.11 9.38
C ARG A 157 -12.75 5.13 10.49
N VAL A 158 -12.57 4.73 11.75
CA VAL A 158 -12.71 5.62 12.90
C VAL A 158 -11.49 6.53 13.01
N GLN A 159 -10.26 6.05 12.82
CA GLN A 159 -9.07 6.90 12.92
C GLN A 159 -8.95 7.98 11.84
N SER A 160 -9.34 7.68 10.59
CA SER A 160 -9.26 8.67 9.50
C SER A 160 -10.28 9.81 9.62
N SER A 161 -11.35 9.62 10.40
CA SER A 161 -12.35 10.66 10.67
C SER A 161 -11.94 11.61 11.81
N TRP A 162 -10.98 11.21 12.66
CA TRP A 162 -10.42 12.08 13.72
C TRP A 162 -9.13 12.79 13.30
N ALA A 163 -8.47 12.37 12.22
CA ALA A 163 -7.28 13.04 11.67
C ALA A 163 -7.60 14.33 10.89
N LEU A 164 -8.87 14.73 10.85
CA LEU A 164 -9.38 15.94 10.18
C LEU A 164 -9.89 17.02 11.16
N VAL A 165 -9.51 16.95 12.44
CA VAL A 165 -9.83 17.99 13.44
C VAL A 165 -8.55 18.61 13.98
#